data_AF-A0A7C2Y4N0-F1
#
_entry.id   AF-A0A7C2Y4N0-F1
#
_cell.length_a   1.000
_cell.length_b   1.000
_cell.length_c   1.000
_cell.angle_alpha   90.00
_cell.angle_beta   90.00
_cell.angle_gamma   90.00
#
_symmetry.space_group_name_H-M   'P 1'
#
loop_
_entity.id
_entity.type
_entity.pdbx_description
1 polymer ?
#
loop_
_entity_poly.entity_id
_entity_poly.type
_entity_poly.pdbx_seq_one_letter_code
_entity_poly.pdbx_strand_id
1 'polypeptide(L)' 'MIGDNPWLDGLLRLLVIAVAIPLAVIVLNYLERKVIGRVQNRLGPMRVGPYGTLQAVADTI' A
#
# COMPACT_ATOMS: atom_id res chain seq x y z
N MET A 1 -26.16 -1.25 -2.35
CA MET A 1 -26.31 -2.02 -1.10
C MET A 1 -25.76 -1.20 0.07
N ILE A 2 -26.41 -0.07 0.38
CA ILE A 2 -26.43 0.74 1.62
C ILE A 2 -27.33 1.94 1.24
N GLY A 3 -28.64 1.77 1.31
CA GLY A 3 -29.65 2.77 0.92
C GLY A 3 -29.99 2.80 -0.58
N ASP A 4 -31.26 3.02 -0.89
CA ASP A 4 -31.82 3.11 -2.26
C ASP A 4 -31.40 4.39 -3.02
N ASN A 5 -30.29 5.02 -2.61
CA ASN A 5 -29.76 6.24 -3.20
C ASN A 5 -28.53 5.91 -4.09
N PRO A 6 -28.67 5.98 -5.42
CA PRO A 6 -27.61 5.60 -6.36
C PRO A 6 -26.36 6.48 -6.26
N TRP A 7 -26.48 7.72 -5.77
CA TRP A 7 -25.35 8.64 -5.62
C TRP A 7 -24.44 8.23 -4.46
N LEU A 8 -25.00 7.71 -3.36
CA LEU A 8 -24.24 7.27 -2.20
C LEU A 8 -23.49 5.97 -2.48
N ASP A 9 -24.09 5.02 -3.20
CA ASP A 9 -23.41 3.77 -3.61
C ASP A 9 -22.23 4.07 -4.54
N GLY A 10 -22.39 5.02 -5.47
CA GLY A 10 -21.32 5.49 -6.35
C GLY A 10 -20.17 6.16 -5.60
N LEU A 11 -20.49 7.08 -4.69
CA LEU A 11 -19.48 7.77 -3.87
C LEU A 11 -18.71 6.79 -2.97
N LEU A 12 -19.41 5.83 -2.36
CA LEU A 12 -18.80 4.84 -1.49
C LEU A 12 -17.84 3.92 -2.27
N ARG A 13 -18.23 3.46 -3.46
CA ARG A 13 -17.34 2.69 -4.34
C ARG A 13 -16.12 3.49 -4.76
N LEU A 14 -16.30 4.77 -5.10
CA LEU A 14 -15.19 5.65 -5.46
C LEU A 14 -14.20 5.78 -4.30
N LEU A 15 -14.68 6.03 -3.09
CA LEU A 15 -13.83 6.15 -1.90
C LEU A 15 -13.08 4.85 -1.60
N VAL A 16 -13.75 3.70 -1.71
CA VAL A 16 -13.12 2.40 -1.51
C VAL A 16 -11.97 2.19 -2.50
N ILE A 17 -12.19 2.47 -3.78
CA ILE A 17 -11.16 2.34 -4.81
C ILE A 17 -10.02 3.34 -4.59
N ALA A 18 -10.36 4.59 -4.27
CA ALA A 18 -9.40 5.66 -4.04
C ALA A 18 -8.46 5.38 -2.87
N VAL A 19 -8.90 4.64 -1.85
CA VAL A 19 -8.05 4.21 -0.72
C VAL A 19 -7.36 2.88 -1.00
N ALA A 20 -8.03 1.93 -1.66
CA ALA A 20 -7.48 0.61 -1.93
C ALA A 20 -6.28 0.64 -2.88
N ILE A 21 -6.31 1.47 -3.92
CA ILE A 21 -5.22 1.54 -4.90
C ILE A 21 -3.90 2.03 -4.27
N PRO A 22 -3.84 3.18 -3.56
CA PRO A 22 -2.62 3.63 -2.91
C PRO A 22 -2.07 2.63 -1.88
N LEU A 23 -2.94 1.99 -1.10
CA LEU A 23 -2.54 0.95 -0.15
C LEU A 23 -1.87 -0.24 -0.86
N ALA A 24 -2.44 -0.70 -1.98
CA ALA A 24 -1.85 -1.77 -2.77
C ALA A 24 -0.48 -1.37 -3.31
N VAL A 25 -0.32 -0.14 -3.82
CA VAL A 25 0.96 0.38 -4.33
C VAL A 25 2.03 0.42 -3.23
N ILE A 26 1.68 0.91 -2.04
CA ILE A 26 2.57 0.96 -0.88
C ILE A 26 3.09 -0.44 -0.53
N VAL A 27 2.19 -1.43 -0.46
CA VAL A 27 2.56 -2.81 -0.14
C VAL A 27 3.41 -3.45 -1.24
N LEU A 28 3.05 -3.25 -2.51
CA LEU A 28 3.77 -3.81 -3.65
C LEU A 28 5.21 -3.26 -3.74
N ASN A 29 5.41 -1.95 -3.57
CA ASN A 29 6.74 -1.34 -3.59
C ASN A 29 7.61 -1.85 -2.42
N TYR A 30 7.03 -2.02 -1.23
CA TYR A 30 7.73 -2.64 -0.11
C TYR A 30 8.16 -4.08 -0.42
N LEU A 31 7.26 -4.89 -0.99
CA LEU A 31 7.54 -6.27 -1.37
C LEU A 31 8.60 -6.36 -2.47
N GLU A 32 8.49 -5.54 -3.52
CA GLU A 32 9.43 -5.48 -4.63
C GLU A 32 10.86 -5.27 -4.12
N ARG A 33 11.07 -4.26 -3.27
CA ARG A 33 12.39 -3.98 -2.68
C ARG A 33 12.92 -5.15 -1.85
N LYS A 34 12.04 -5.86 -1.15
CA LYS A 34 12.41 -7.03 -0.34
C LYS A 34 12.75 -8.24 -1.20
N VAL A 35 12.02 -8.45 -2.31
CA VAL A 35 12.27 -9.52 -3.29
C VAL A 35 13.59 -9.26 -4.01
N ILE A 36 13.84 -8.04 -4.50
CA ILE A 36 15.09 -7.68 -5.17
C ILE A 36 16.29 -7.88 -4.22
N GLY A 37 16.16 -7.49 -2.95
CA GLY A 37 17.18 -7.77 -1.94
C GLY A 37 17.48 -9.27 -1.83
N ARG A 38 16.44 -10.10 -1.69
CA ARG A 38 16.55 -11.57 -1.62
C ARG A 38 17.24 -12.16 -2.85
N VAL A 39 16.89 -11.69 -4.05
CA VAL A 39 17.52 -12.12 -5.31
C VAL A 39 19.01 -11.79 -5.32
N GLN A 40 19.38 -10.63 -4.78
CA GLN A 40 20.77 -10.17 -4.68
C GLN A 40 21.51 -10.75 -3.45
N ASN A 41 20.93 -11.73 -2.77
CA ASN A 41 21.45 -12.31 -1.53
C ASN A 41 21.82 -11.26 -0.46
N ARG A 42 21.04 -10.18 -0.38
CA ARG A 42 21.13 -9.14 0.65
C ARG A 42 19.79 -8.90 1.33
N LEU A 43 19.82 -8.33 2.52
CA LEU A 43 18.59 -7.92 3.19
C LEU A 43 18.03 -6.66 2.50
N GLY A 44 16.72 -6.66 2.25
CA GLY A 44 15.97 -5.49 1.79
C GLY A 44 15.85 -4.41 2.88
N PRO A 45 14.95 -3.42 2.73
CA PRO A 45 14.83 -2.33 3.70
C PRO A 45 14.50 -2.83 5.11
N MET A 46 15.30 -2.42 6.11
CA MET A 46 15.18 -2.82 7.53
C MET A 46 15.28 -1.64 8.50
N ARG A 47 15.38 -0.39 8.02
CA ARG A 47 15.74 0.77 8.85
C ARG A 47 14.57 1.46 9.55
N VAL A 48 13.38 1.47 8.94
CA VAL A 48 12.22 2.22 9.46
C VAL A 48 11.06 1.28 9.80
N GLY A 49 10.81 1.12 11.10
CA GLY A 49 9.83 0.18 11.65
C GLY A 49 10.30 -1.29 11.67
N PRO A 50 9.52 -2.19 12.30
CA PRO A 50 9.84 -3.62 12.34
C PRO A 50 9.88 -4.19 10.91
N TYR A 51 11.01 -4.80 10.52
CA TYR A 51 11.26 -5.29 9.16
C TYR A 51 11.16 -4.23 8.03
N GLY A 52 11.30 -2.94 8.34
CA GLY A 52 11.22 -1.88 7.33
C GLY A 52 9.80 -1.58 6.82
N THR A 53 8.75 -2.00 7.52
CA THR A 53 7.34 -1.83 7.06
C THR A 53 6.91 -0.38 6.91
N LEU A 54 7.54 0.54 7.64
CA LEU A 54 7.25 1.97 7.56
C LEU A 54 8.03 2.68 6.45
N GLN A 55 8.79 1.95 5.62
CA GLN A 55 9.62 2.53 4.55
C GLN A 55 8.79 3.34 3.56
N ALA A 56 7.61 2.88 3.16
CA ALA A 56 6.78 3.62 2.22
C ALA A 56 6.24 4.94 2.81
N VAL A 57 5.99 4.98 4.13
CA VAL A 57 5.56 6.20 4.82
C VAL A 57 6.74 7.18 4.93
N ALA A 58 7.92 6.67 5.31
CA ALA A 58 9.15 7.47 5.39
C ALA A 58 9.61 8.00 4.02
N ASP A 59 9.34 7.28 2.93
CA ASP A 59 9.66 7.73 1.57
C ASP A 59 8.68 8.83 1.06
N THR A 60 7.52 9.01 1.72
CA THR A 60 6.48 9.99 1.31
C THR A 60 6.55 11.32 2.07
N ILE A 61 7.19 11.34 3.24
CA ILE A 61 7.40 12.53 4.08
C ILE A 61 8.74 13.18 3.72
#